data_AF-A0A538IV06-F1
#
_entry.id   AF-A0A538IV06-F1
#
_cell.length_a   1.000
_cell.length_b   1.000
_cell.length_c   1.000
_cell.angle_alpha   90.00
_cell.angle_beta   90.00
_cell.angle_gamma   90.00
#
_symmetry.space_group_name_H-M   'P 1'
#
loop_
_entity.id
_entity.type
_entity.pdbx_description
1 polymer ?
#
loop_
_entity_poly.entity_id
_entity_poly.type
_entity_poly.pdbx_seq_one_letter_code
_entity_poly.pdbx_strand_id
1 'polypeptide(L)' 'MEGLHTSRPAPDDNVEFRAAGDSAKGEFHCSECGYGVTIVRALPICPMCGGSSWEQTSWSPFGRASTLL' A
#
# COMPACT_ATOMS: atom_id res chain seq x y z
N MET A 1 -44.06 6.29 0.27
CA MET A 1 -43.28 5.41 1.17
C MET A 1 -42.26 4.71 0.28
N GLU A 2 -41.15 5.39 0.00
CA GLU A 2 -40.13 4.95 -0.94
C GLU A 2 -38.93 4.39 -0.17
N GLY A 3 -38.57 3.16 -0.51
CA GLY A 3 -37.64 2.32 0.21
C GLY A 3 -36.22 2.88 0.24
N LEU A 4 -35.62 2.76 1.41
CA LEU A 4 -34.22 3.04 1.72
C LEU A 4 -33.30 2.19 0.83
N HIS A 5 -32.76 2.79 -0.23
CA HIS A 5 -31.69 2.18 -1.02
C HIS A 5 -30.41 2.18 -0.18
N THR A 6 -30.26 1.15 0.66
CA THR A 6 -29.05 0.96 1.46
C THR A 6 -27.96 0.42 0.54
N SER A 7 -27.30 1.31 -0.18
CA SER A 7 -26.08 0.96 -0.90
C SER A 7 -25.00 0.68 0.13
N ARG A 8 -24.64 -0.60 0.29
CA ARG A 8 -23.45 -0.99 1.05
C ARG A 8 -22.24 -0.36 0.34
N PRO A 9 -21.40 0.46 1.00
CA PRO A 9 -20.21 0.97 0.35
C PRO A 9 -19.39 -0.23 -0.12
N ALA A 10 -18.98 -0.20 -1.39
CA ALA A 10 -17.97 -1.12 -1.90
C ALA A 10 -16.75 -1.05 -0.97
N PRO A 11 -16.01 -2.15 -0.73
CA PRO A 11 -14.78 -2.08 0.04
C PRO A 11 -13.92 -1.00 -0.63
N ASP A 12 -13.66 0.04 0.14
CA ASP A 12 -12.88 1.19 -0.28
C ASP A 12 -11.52 0.62 -0.72
N ASP A 13 -11.15 0.86 -1.99
CA ASP A 13 -9.87 0.42 -2.58
C ASP A 13 -8.76 1.38 -2.12
N ASN A 14 -8.83 1.80 -0.86
CA ASN A 14 -7.92 2.73 -0.25
C ASN A 14 -6.63 1.98 0.09
N VAL A 15 -5.58 2.30 -0.64
CA VAL A 15 -4.22 1.82 -0.32
C VAL A 15 -3.85 2.39 1.05
N GLU A 16 -3.85 1.55 2.08
CA GLU A 16 -3.39 1.96 3.41
C GLU A 16 -1.88 2.22 3.38
N PHE A 17 -1.51 3.48 3.59
CA PHE A 17 -0.12 3.86 3.80
C PHE A 17 0.32 3.49 5.21
N ARG A 18 1.43 2.76 5.32
CA ARG A 18 2.07 2.37 6.57
C ARG A 18 3.28 3.24 6.85
N ALA A 19 3.47 3.57 8.13
CA ALA A 19 4.61 4.35 8.58
C ALA A 19 5.81 3.46 8.94
N ALA A 20 7.02 4.00 8.83
CA ALA A 20 8.20 3.38 9.44
C ALA A 20 7.97 3.17 10.95
N GLY A 21 8.38 2.00 11.45
CA GLY A 21 8.12 1.52 12.80
C GLY A 21 6.84 0.70 12.94
N ASP A 22 5.91 0.78 11.98
CA ASP A 22 4.68 -0.02 12.03
C ASP A 22 4.99 -1.51 11.90
N SER A 23 4.25 -2.33 12.66
CA SER A 23 4.42 -3.78 12.64
C SER A 23 3.62 -4.38 11.48
N ALA A 24 4.32 -4.89 10.48
CA ALA A 24 3.72 -5.35 9.24
C ALA A 24 4.42 -6.60 8.69
N LYS A 25 3.72 -7.33 7.82
CA LYS A 25 4.27 -8.46 7.07
C LYS A 25 3.75 -8.43 5.65
N GLY A 26 4.66 -8.53 4.67
CA GLY A 26 4.31 -8.46 3.26
C GLY A 26 5.32 -7.68 2.46
N GLU A 27 4.96 -7.37 1.23
CA GLU A 27 5.77 -6.55 0.33
C GLU A 27 5.26 -5.11 0.30
N PHE A 28 6.19 -4.17 0.43
CA PHE A 28 5.91 -2.75 0.53
C PHE A 28 6.80 -1.96 -0.42
N HIS A 29 6.24 -0.92 -1.02
CA HIS A 29 6.99 0.05 -1.82
C HIS A 29 7.01 1.40 -1.11
N CYS A 30 8.15 2.09 -1.11
CA CYS A 30 8.24 3.43 -0.55
C CYS A 30 7.44 4.40 -1.43
N SER A 31 6.56 5.19 -0.82
CA SER A 31 5.67 6.09 -1.56
C SER A 31 6.36 7.30 -2.18
N GLU A 32 7.61 7.55 -1.78
CA GLU A 32 8.39 8.68 -2.28
C GLU A 32 9.32 8.30 -3.45
N CYS A 33 9.91 7.09 -3.43
CA CYS A 33 10.89 6.68 -4.44
C CYS A 33 10.60 5.33 -5.12
N GLY A 34 9.57 4.61 -4.67
CA GLY A 34 9.19 3.31 -5.21
C GLY A 34 10.09 2.14 -4.81
N TYR A 35 11.08 2.34 -3.93
CA TYR A 35 11.95 1.24 -3.48
C TYR A 35 11.14 0.15 -2.76
N GLY A 36 11.32 -1.10 -3.17
CA GLY A 36 10.58 -2.23 -2.63
C GLY A 36 11.31 -3.03 -1.56
N VAL A 37 10.55 -3.48 -0.55
CA VAL A 37 11.05 -4.29 0.57
C VAL A 37 10.04 -5.36 0.96
N THR A 38 10.54 -6.51 1.41
CA THR A 38 9.73 -7.53 2.08
C THR A 38 9.94 -7.45 3.59
N ILE A 39 8.87 -7.19 4.34
CA ILE A 39 8.89 -7.03 5.79
C ILE A 39 8.30 -8.27 6.46
N VAL A 40 8.88 -8.66 7.59
CA VAL A 40 8.37 -9.74 8.46
C VAL A 40 8.13 -9.29 9.91
N ARG A 41 8.50 -8.05 10.25
CA ARG A 41 8.37 -7.49 11.60
C ARG A 41 7.95 -6.02 11.58
N ALA A 42 8.90 -5.11 11.33
CA ALA A 42 8.66 -3.67 11.38
C ALA A 42 9.17 -2.97 10.12
N LEU A 43 8.45 -1.95 9.66
CA LEU A 43 8.83 -1.15 8.50
C LEU A 43 10.04 -0.26 8.82
N PRO A 44 11.12 -0.29 8.01
CA PRO A 44 12.27 0.58 8.21
C PRO A 44 12.02 1.99 7.64
N ILE A 45 12.94 2.91 7.89
CA ILE A 45 13.09 4.09 7.05
C ILE A 45 13.63 3.64 5.68
N CYS A 46 13.14 4.24 4.60
CA CYS A 46 13.58 3.90 3.25
C CYS A 46 15.09 4.15 3.13
N PRO A 47 15.90 3.12 2.82
CA PRO A 47 17.36 3.26 2.75
C PRO A 47 17.81 4.07 1.53
N MET A 48 16.92 4.33 0.57
CA MET A 48 17.23 5.06 -0.66
C MET A 48 17.00 6.57 -0.52
N CYS A 49 15.84 6.99 0.00
CA CYS A 49 15.46 8.41 0.09
C CYS A 49 15.30 8.95 1.51
N GLY A 50 15.33 8.09 2.54
CA GLY A 50 15.01 8.49 3.92
C GLY A 50 13.52 8.64 4.22
N GLY A 51 12.65 8.33 3.26
CA GLY A 51 11.19 8.37 3.43
C GLY A 51 10.68 7.40 4.49
N SER A 52 9.56 7.74 5.11
CA SER A 52 8.94 6.97 6.19
C SER A 52 7.57 6.41 5.83
N SER A 53 7.15 6.59 4.58
CA SER A 53 5.84 6.19 4.06
C SER A 53 5.98 4.97 3.13
N TRP A 54 5.10 3.99 3.34
CA TRP A 54 5.13 2.72 2.62
C TRP A 54 3.72 2.32 2.16
N GLU A 55 3.60 1.93 0.89
CA GLU A 55 2.38 1.34 0.32
C GLU A 55 2.46 -0.17 0.42
N GLN A 56 1.42 -0.78 1.01
CA GLN A 56 1.29 -2.23 0.97
C GLN A 56 0.91 -2.67 -0.43
N THR A 57 1.75 -3.48 -1.05
CA THR A 57 1.48 -4.00 -2.38
C THR A 57 0.77 -5.33 -2.27
N SER A 58 -0.31 -5.53 -3.03
CA SER A 58 -0.89 -6.85 -3.29
C SER A 58 -0.09 -7.56 -4.40
N TRP A 59 1.25 -7.47 -4.35
CA TRP A 59 2.10 -7.81 -5.48
C TRP A 59 1.77 -9.20 -6.04
N SER A 60 1.49 -9.21 -7.34
CA SER A 60 1.45 -10.43 -8.15
C SER A 60 2.66 -10.38 -9.08
N PRO A 61 3.37 -11.50 -9.31
CA PRO A 61 4.53 -11.53 -10.21
C PRO A 61 4.22 -11.14 -11.66
N PHE A 62 2.94 -11.02 -12.02
CA PHE A 62 2.44 -10.55 -13.32
C PHE A 62 1.64 -9.24 -13.23
N GLY A 63 1.82 -8.47 -12.15
CA GLY A 63 1.23 -7.15 -11.98
C GLY A 63 1.76 -6.22 -13.06
N ARG A 64 0.87 -5.77 -13.95
CA ARG A 64 1.17 -4.83 -15.03
C ARG A 64 1.70 -3.54 -14.39
N ALA A 65 2.97 -3.23 -14.62
CA ALA A 65 3.49 -1.89 -14.41
C ALA A 65 2.72 -0.98 -15.35
N SER A 66 1.69 -0.31 -14.83
CA SER A 66 0.98 0.76 -15.53
C SER A 66 1.95 1.93 -15.69
N THR A 67 2.87 1.78 -16.64
CA THR A 67 3.71 2.87 -17.14
C THR A 67 2.75 3.73 -17.96
N LEU A 68 2.17 4.74 -17.33
CA LEU A 68 1.45 5.79 -18.05
C LEU A 68 2.49 6.62 -18.81
N LEU A 69 2.53 6.40 -20.13
CA LEU A 69 3.15 7.29 -21.13
C LEU A 69 2.17 8.41 -21.49
#